data_AF-A0A9Q5SCG0-F1
#
_entry.id   AF-A0A9Q5SCG0-F1
#
_cell.length_a   1.000
_cell.length_b   1.000
_cell.length_c   1.000
_cell.angle_alpha   90.00
_cell.angle_beta   90.00
_cell.angle_gamma   90.00
#
_symmetry.space_group_name_H-M   'P 1'
#
loop_
_entity.id
_entity.type
_entity.pdbx_description
1 polymer ?
#
loop_
_entity_poly.entity_id
_entity_poly.type
_entity_poly.pdbx_seq_one_letter_code
_entity_poly.pdbx_strand_id
1 'polypeptide(L)'
;MLIKFVHLLFGKPCEKGDSFQTKFPRFIYWSAVVFYFFGMLLFGILSFIDTVFIGSLISGGLFFPLIFRFIYYINLKMRGLEREA
;
A
#
# COMPACT_ATOMS: atom_id res chain seq x y z
N MET A 1 -4.84 9.06 13.82
CA MET A 1 -4.81 7.60 14.09
C MET A 1 -4.69 6.80 12.79
N LEU A 2 -5.52 7.09 11.78
CA LEU A 2 -5.51 6.44 10.46
C LEU A 2 -4.14 6.42 9.75
N ILE A 3 -3.44 7.55 9.67
CA ILE A 3 -2.12 7.62 9.02
C ILE A 3 -1.08 6.72 9.69
N LYS A 4 -1.10 6.59 11.03
CA LYS A 4 -0.18 5.69 11.74
C LYS A 4 -0.46 4.22 11.40
N PHE A 5 -1.73 3.87 11.23
CA PHE A 5 -2.13 2.53 10.80
C PHE A 5 -1.72 2.25 9.34
N VAL A 6 -1.90 3.22 8.44
CA VAL A 6 -1.38 3.11 7.05
C VAL A 6 0.14 2.90 7.05
N HIS A 7 0.87 3.67 7.86
CA HIS A 7 2.33 3.51 7.97
C HIS A 7 2.74 2.17 8.58
N LEU A 8 1.94 1.62 9.50
CA LEU A 8 2.17 0.27 10.05
C LEU A 8 2.04 -0.81 8.95
N LEU A 9 1.00 -0.72 8.14
CA LEU A 9 0.70 -1.68 7.08
C LEU A 9 1.66 -1.57 5.89
N PHE A 10 1.86 -0.36 5.36
CA PHE A 10 2.55 -0.11 4.09
C PHE A 10 4.00 0.38 4.26
N GLY A 11 4.43 0.64 5.50
CA GLY A 11 5.67 1.39 5.76
C GLY A 11 5.48 2.89 5.52
N LYS A 12 6.56 3.67 5.61
CA LYS A 12 6.50 5.11 5.34
C LYS A 12 6.59 5.41 3.84
N PRO A 13 5.93 6.46 3.34
CA PRO A 13 6.13 6.93 1.96
C PRO A 13 7.56 7.46 1.76
N CYS A 14 7.98 7.57 0.50
CA CYS A 14 9.18 8.30 0.13
C CYS A 14 9.04 9.77 0.53
N GLU A 15 10.17 10.39 0.87
CA GLU A 15 10.17 11.76 1.34
C GLU A 15 9.63 12.78 0.33
N LYS A 16 9.23 13.93 0.86
CA LYS A 16 8.77 15.03 0.01
C LYS A 16 9.98 15.70 -0.61
N GLY A 17 10.14 15.52 -1.92
CA GLY A 17 11.07 16.28 -2.74
C GLY A 17 10.42 16.83 -4.00
N ASP A 18 11.08 17.82 -4.60
CA ASP A 18 10.59 18.48 -5.82
C ASP A 18 10.96 17.75 -7.11
N SER A 19 11.85 16.77 -7.03
CA SER A 19 12.28 15.96 -8.17
C SER A 19 11.22 14.93 -8.56
N PHE A 20 11.23 14.51 -9.83
CA PHE A 20 10.40 13.39 -10.30
C PHE A 20 10.73 12.09 -9.54
N GLN A 21 12.01 11.89 -9.18
CA GLN A 21 12.48 10.71 -8.48
C GLN A 21 11.86 10.53 -7.09
N THR A 22 11.47 11.61 -6.41
CA THR A 22 10.76 11.55 -5.12
C THR A 22 9.24 11.60 -5.30
N LYS A 23 8.73 12.34 -6.30
CA LYS A 23 7.29 12.46 -6.56
C LYS A 23 6.66 11.16 -7.05
N PHE A 24 7.33 10.44 -7.95
CA PHE A 24 6.77 9.24 -8.57
C PHE A 24 6.59 8.07 -7.60
N PRO A 25 7.60 7.66 -6.79
CA PRO A 25 7.40 6.61 -5.78
C PRO A 25 6.34 6.99 -4.75
N ARG A 26 6.27 8.26 -4.36
CA ARG A 26 5.24 8.74 -3.42
C ARG A 26 3.84 8.70 -4.02
N PHE A 27 3.69 9.01 -5.30
CA PHE A 27 2.43 8.82 -6.01
C PHE A 27 2.01 7.34 -6.06
N ILE A 28 2.95 6.43 -6.36
CA ILE A 28 2.70 4.98 -6.33
C ILE A 28 2.25 4.54 -4.93
N TYR A 29 2.94 5.01 -3.89
CA TYR A 29 2.60 4.70 -2.50
C TYR A 29 1.15 5.05 -2.18
N TRP A 30 0.75 6.31 -2.40
CA TRP A 30 -0.61 6.74 -2.07
C TRP A 30 -1.66 6.09 -2.97
N SER A 31 -1.34 5.85 -4.24
CA SER A 31 -2.22 5.11 -5.15
C SER A 31 -2.47 3.69 -4.63
N ALA A 32 -1.42 2.98 -4.22
CA ALA A 32 -1.55 1.63 -3.67
C ALA A 32 -2.39 1.60 -2.38
N VAL A 33 -2.23 2.58 -1.50
CA VAL A 33 -3.05 2.73 -0.29
C VAL A 33 -4.52 2.93 -0.65
N VAL A 34 -4.83 3.83 -1.59
CA VAL A 34 -6.22 4.09 -2.03
C VAL A 34 -6.83 2.85 -2.66
N PHE A 35 -6.11 2.20 -3.59
CA PHE A 35 -6.60 0.99 -4.25
C PHE A 35 -6.78 -0.17 -3.28
N TYR A 36 -5.94 -0.29 -2.25
CA TYR A 36 -6.13 -1.28 -1.20
C TYR A 36 -7.45 -1.08 -0.46
N PHE A 37 -7.72 0.12 0.06
CA PHE A 37 -8.97 0.37 0.78
C PHE A 37 -10.19 0.23 -0.13
N PHE A 38 -10.09 0.68 -1.37
CA PHE A 38 -11.14 0.47 -2.37
C PHE A 38 -11.39 -1.03 -2.62
N GLY A 39 -10.33 -1.82 -2.80
CA GLY A 39 -10.42 -3.26 -3.00
C GLY A 39 -11.01 -3.97 -1.78
N MET A 40 -10.59 -3.61 -0.57
CA MET A 40 -11.15 -4.16 0.67
C MET A 40 -12.65 -3.88 0.81
N LEU A 41 -13.08 -2.67 0.44
CA LEU A 41 -14.49 -2.29 0.45
C LEU A 41 -15.26 -3.08 -0.63
N LEU A 42 -14.71 -3.17 -1.85
CA LEU A 42 -15.33 -3.92 -2.95
C LEU A 42 -15.49 -5.40 -2.60
N PHE A 43 -14.43 -6.06 -2.16
CA PHE A 43 -14.49 -7.46 -1.73
C PHE A 43 -15.38 -7.65 -0.51
N GLY A 44 -15.47 -6.65 0.37
CA GLY A 44 -16.37 -6.65 1.52
C GLY A 44 -17.84 -6.58 1.11
N ILE A 45 -18.18 -5.84 0.05
CA ILE A 45 -19.53 -5.83 -0.51
C ILE A 45 -19.81 -7.16 -1.23
N LEU A 46 -18.87 -7.63 -2.05
CA LEU A 46 -19.03 -8.86 -2.81
C LEU A 46 -19.15 -10.10 -1.91
N SER A 47 -18.57 -10.10 -0.71
CA SER A 47 -18.70 -11.22 0.23
C SER A 47 -20.11 -11.41 0.79
N PHE A 48 -20.96 -10.36 0.74
CA PHE A 48 -22.40 -10.50 1.05
C PHE A 48 -23.18 -11.18 -0.08
N ILE A 49 -22.64 -11.16 -1.30
CA ILE A 49 -23.24 -11.79 -2.49
C ILE A 49 -22.76 -13.24 -2.59
N ASP A 50 -21.45 -13.47 -2.44
CA ASP A 50 -20.85 -14.79 -2.51
C ASP A 50 -19.66 -14.92 -1.52
N THR A 51 -19.72 -15.97 -0.71
CA THR A 51 -18.68 -16.31 0.28
C THR A 51 -17.30 -16.60 -0.32
N VAL A 52 -17.20 -16.92 -1.62
CA VAL A 52 -15.90 -17.11 -2.30
C VAL A 52 -15.00 -15.87 -2.18
N PHE A 53 -15.58 -14.67 -2.14
CA PHE A 53 -14.84 -13.41 -1.98
C PHE A 53 -14.25 -13.20 -0.59
N ILE A 54 -14.68 -13.96 0.43
CA ILE A 54 -14.09 -13.90 1.78
C ILE A 54 -12.62 -14.29 1.72
N GLY A 55 -12.27 -15.30 0.91
CA GLY A 55 -10.87 -15.70 0.71
C GLY A 55 -10.03 -14.57 0.13
N SER A 56 -10.55 -13.84 -0.85
CA SER A 56 -9.90 -12.66 -1.43
C SER A 56 -9.77 -11.51 -0.43
N LEU A 57 -10.75 -11.33 0.45
CA LEU A 57 -10.73 -10.30 1.49
C LEU A 57 -9.67 -10.58 2.55
N ILE A 58 -9.55 -11.83 3.00
CA ILE A 58 -8.54 -12.24 3.98
C ILE A 58 -7.14 -12.18 3.35
N SER A 59 -6.96 -12.80 2.19
CA SER A 59 -5.65 -12.86 1.52
C SER A 59 -5.19 -11.49 1.04
N GLY A 60 -6.05 -10.73 0.35
CA GLY A 60 -5.78 -9.37 -0.08
C GLY A 60 -5.57 -8.42 1.10
N GLY A 61 -6.37 -8.55 2.17
CA GLY A 61 -6.25 -7.73 3.37
C GLY A 61 -4.92 -7.90 4.09
N LEU A 62 -4.44 -9.14 4.23
CA LEU A 62 -3.23 -9.46 4.99
C LEU A 62 -1.95 -9.39 4.14
N PHE A 63 -1.94 -10.01 2.96
CA PHE A 63 -0.71 -10.17 2.18
C PHE A 63 -0.38 -8.95 1.32
N PHE A 64 -1.38 -8.22 0.82
CA PHE A 64 -1.10 -7.08 -0.06
C PHE A 64 -0.23 -6.01 0.62
N PRO A 65 -0.54 -5.53 1.84
CA PRO A 65 0.30 -4.52 2.47
C PRO A 65 1.72 -5.01 2.75
N LEU A 66 1.88 -6.28 3.15
CA LEU A 66 3.18 -6.89 3.42
C LEU A 66 4.05 -6.99 2.15
N ILE A 67 3.49 -7.53 1.08
CA ILE A 67 4.18 -7.68 -0.21
C ILE A 67 4.51 -6.31 -0.78
N PHE A 68 3.54 -5.38 -0.78
CA PHE A 68 3.76 -4.03 -1.25
C PHE A 68 4.88 -3.35 -0.47
N ARG A 69 4.85 -3.39 0.86
CA ARG A 69 5.87 -2.79 1.73
C ARG A 69 7.27 -3.31 1.39
N PHE A 70 7.40 -4.62 1.19
CA PHE A 70 8.68 -5.24 0.84
C PHE A 70 9.19 -4.78 -0.53
N ILE A 71 8.35 -4.87 -1.57
CA ILE A 71 8.70 -4.47 -2.94
C ILE A 71 9.01 -2.97 -3.00
N TYR A 72 8.20 -2.15 -2.34
CA TYR A 72 8.35 -0.70 -2.29
C TYR A 72 9.68 -0.32 -1.62
N TYR A 73 10.00 -0.93 -0.48
CA TYR A 73 11.28 -0.72 0.20
C TYR A 73 12.48 -1.09 -0.68
N ILE A 74 12.43 -2.25 -1.32
CA ILE A 74 13.51 -2.69 -2.25
C ILE A 74 13.68 -1.69 -3.39
N ASN A 75 12.58 -1.19 -3.96
CA ASN A 75 12.63 -0.19 -5.03
C ASN A 75 13.25 1.13 -4.57
N LEU A 76 12.93 1.60 -3.36
CA LEU A 76 13.56 2.80 -2.79
C LEU A 76 15.05 2.58 -2.56
N LYS A 77 15.42 1.42 -2.00
CA LYS A 77 16.81 1.02 -1.75
C LYS A 77 17.66 0.99 -3.02
N MET A 78 17.16 0.35 -4.08
CA MET A 78 17.86 0.32 -5.38
C MET A 78 18.07 1.72 -5.99
N ARG A 79 17.28 2.71 -5.57
CA ARG A 79 17.36 4.10 -6.05
C ARG A 79 18.09 5.04 -5.10
N GLY A 80 18.58 4.56 -3.95
CA GLY A 80 19.19 5.40 -2.91
C GLY A 80 18.20 6.34 -2.20
N LEU A 81 16.89 6.06 -2.28
CA LEU A 81 15.80 6.87 -1.72
C LEU A 81 15.22 6.26 -0.44
N GLU A 82 15.95 5.32 0.17
CA GLU A 82 15.56 4.61 1.40
C GLU A 82 15.69 5.47 2.66
N ARG A 83 16.50 6.52 2.59
CA ARG A 83 16.74 7.45 3.67
C ARG A 83 15.69 8.55 3.62
N GLU A 84 15.20 8.84 4.82
CA GLU A 84 14.48 10.06 5.19
C GLU A 84 12.94 9.97 4.94
N ALA A 85 12.23 9.66 6.04
CA ALA A 85 10.87 10.08 6.42
C ALA A 85 10.61 9.66 7.88
#